data_AF-A0A7Z7BPJ1-F1
#
_entry.id   AF-A0A7Z7BPJ1-F1
#
_cell.length_a   1.000
_cell.length_b   1.000
_cell.length_c   1.000
_cell.angle_alpha   90.00
_cell.angle_beta   90.00
_cell.angle_gamma   90.00
#
_symmetry.space_group_name_H-M   'P 1'
#
loop_
_entity.id
_entity.type
_entity.pdbx_description
1 polymer ?
#
loop_
_entity_poly.entity_id
_entity_poly.type
_entity_poly.pdbx_seq_one_letter_code
_entity_poly.pdbx_strand_id
1 'polypeptide(L)'
;MFTTQISISTVNKHYFVVKAQDRGLCRLEIIAGGKQESYLLNLQKNKSYFLIRTIHGNNTLKFTSIAPIDVSVIPRTRKRRPIGVKIREMLDDIRRKQGTYWPEIRTSTGVQLREITFGRFMPRAASNIERLAFHNFRMPNGLDGSLPLLPVKDGFFSDAVLKKLLDDVNNGDGELVFLASEEKFSETNRPAIQYLLQQRFGEAPAQLGPAWSFMQKNPGVGLLTWDVADRSRSEKKNERKIRRLAQLMNLDLAEIDSRPSFPAVCLLRKSALIWIKSMNIESADVDSGIFDSDALLKLIPAVVEKAGFAISPMPLNGGEQIVGHSVLQAEWVEHRTLANPANNNCCLFVGLLREDGRFAPHALAYMRALKEQGFYIYGLGVSLTSPREGKDPGEEFCDGFAARANDGHDFALWAAALRKNPEIWSAKTLLFANDSMIPKEPSLKPLFNQLSASPYDVTGLTDSTIGRRHLQSYFIHLNQKALKSQTVRKFWDSVLAWQDKSRIIALYEIAMTGKLIHAGLKCGPLYETDGSRGNWHDNPSIHCWRELIKRGFPFVKTQIIKDATADGSIPEVVEFLVNEGFQQDLIPSVKNSPR
;
A
#
# COMPACT_ATOMS: atom_id res chain seq x y z
N MET A 1 -6.87 -19.56 -29.33
CA MET A 1 -5.87 -19.15 -28.31
C MET A 1 -5.21 -20.40 -27.75
N PHE A 2 -3.89 -20.37 -27.55
CA PHE A 2 -3.14 -21.45 -26.93
C PHE A 2 -3.12 -21.24 -25.42
N THR A 3 -3.36 -22.31 -24.67
CA THR A 3 -3.40 -22.27 -23.21
C THR A 3 -2.51 -23.34 -22.63
N THR A 4 -1.70 -22.98 -21.63
CA THR A 4 -0.91 -23.92 -20.84
C THR A 4 -1.12 -23.64 -19.38
N GLN A 5 -1.26 -24.71 -18.60
CA GLN A 5 -1.43 -24.62 -17.16
C GLN A 5 -0.30 -25.36 -16.44
N ILE A 6 0.11 -24.80 -15.30
CA ILE A 6 1.02 -25.44 -14.36
C ILE A 6 0.41 -25.40 -12.96
N SER A 7 0.68 -26.43 -12.17
CA SER A 7 0.24 -26.53 -10.78
C SER A 7 1.45 -26.60 -9.85
N ILE A 8 1.41 -25.82 -8.77
CA ILE A 8 2.46 -25.71 -7.77
C ILE A 8 1.85 -25.96 -6.40
N SER A 9 2.17 -27.13 -5.83
CA SER A 9 1.53 -27.67 -4.62
C SER A 9 2.26 -27.43 -3.31
N THR A 10 3.46 -26.84 -3.35
CA THR A 10 4.32 -26.72 -2.16
C THR A 10 4.59 -25.27 -1.83
N VAL A 11 4.46 -24.93 -0.54
CA VAL A 11 4.77 -23.62 0.06
C VAL A 11 6.28 -23.41 0.03
N ASN A 12 6.77 -22.91 -1.10
CA ASN A 12 8.19 -22.67 -1.32
C ASN A 12 8.39 -21.76 -2.54
N LYS A 13 9.66 -21.46 -2.79
CA LYS A 13 10.15 -20.77 -3.97
C LYS A 13 10.25 -21.72 -5.17
N HIS A 14 9.52 -21.43 -6.25
CA HIS A 14 9.58 -22.20 -7.49
C HIS A 14 9.99 -21.33 -8.67
N TYR A 15 10.64 -21.95 -9.65
CA TYR A 15 10.98 -21.29 -10.90
C TYR A 15 10.26 -22.01 -12.02
N PHE A 16 9.78 -21.25 -12.98
CA PHE A 16 9.23 -21.81 -14.22
C PHE A 16 9.69 -20.98 -15.41
N VAL A 17 9.66 -21.58 -16.58
CA VAL A 17 9.98 -20.93 -17.84
C VAL A 17 8.73 -20.88 -18.70
N VAL A 18 8.46 -19.70 -19.24
CA VAL A 18 7.42 -19.46 -20.24
C VAL A 18 8.12 -19.33 -21.58
N LYS A 19 7.83 -20.25 -22.50
CA LYS A 19 8.30 -20.22 -23.88
C LYS A 19 7.12 -19.82 -24.76
N ALA A 20 7.20 -18.68 -25.41
CA ALA A 20 6.20 -18.25 -26.37
C ALA A 20 6.85 -18.22 -27.76
N GLN A 21 6.14 -18.73 -28.77
CA GLN A 21 6.60 -18.65 -30.16
C GLN A 21 6.78 -17.19 -30.57
N ASP A 22 5.81 -16.35 -30.21
CA ASP A 22 5.86 -14.91 -30.38
C ASP A 22 5.82 -14.20 -29.02
N ARG A 23 6.71 -13.23 -28.84
CA ARG A 23 6.66 -12.29 -27.72
C ARG A 23 5.42 -11.39 -27.85
N GLY A 24 4.87 -10.95 -26.73
CA GLY A 24 3.69 -10.08 -26.72
C GLY A 24 2.74 -10.36 -25.56
N LEU A 25 1.48 -9.96 -25.75
CA LEU A 25 0.47 -10.03 -24.70
C LEU A 25 0.09 -11.48 -24.38
N CYS A 26 0.05 -11.80 -23.09
CA CYS A 26 -0.56 -13.02 -22.61
C CYS A 26 -1.41 -12.76 -21.36
N ARG A 27 -2.50 -13.50 -21.23
CA ARG A 27 -3.34 -13.51 -20.03
C ARG A 27 -2.78 -14.54 -19.07
N LEU A 28 -2.60 -14.15 -17.81
CA LEU A 28 -2.22 -15.02 -16.71
C LEU A 28 -3.37 -15.08 -15.71
N GLU A 29 -3.87 -16.28 -15.42
CA GLU A 29 -4.82 -16.53 -14.34
C GLU A 29 -4.09 -17.25 -13.20
N ILE A 30 -4.16 -16.70 -11.99
CA ILE A 30 -3.60 -17.30 -10.77
C ILE A 30 -4.78 -17.72 -9.90
N ILE A 31 -4.89 -19.03 -9.64
CA ILE A 31 -5.88 -19.60 -8.73
C ILE A 31 -5.13 -20.07 -7.48
N ALA A 32 -5.41 -19.43 -6.36
CA ALA A 32 -4.77 -19.72 -5.07
C ALA A 32 -5.73 -19.46 -3.92
N GLY A 33 -5.76 -20.35 -2.92
CA GLY A 33 -6.60 -20.17 -1.72
C GLY A 33 -8.10 -20.00 -2.02
N GLY A 34 -8.61 -20.67 -3.05
CA GLY A 34 -10.02 -20.57 -3.49
C GLY A 34 -10.38 -19.27 -4.23
N LYS A 35 -9.43 -18.34 -4.44
CA LYS A 35 -9.64 -17.11 -5.21
C LYS A 35 -8.93 -17.19 -6.55
N GLN A 36 -9.60 -16.70 -7.59
CA GLN A 36 -9.04 -16.52 -8.92
C GLN A 36 -8.76 -15.04 -9.17
N GLU A 37 -7.57 -14.75 -9.69
CA GLU A 37 -7.16 -13.43 -10.11
C GLU A 37 -6.54 -13.49 -11.50
N SER A 38 -6.96 -12.59 -12.39
CA SER A 38 -6.46 -12.55 -13.78
C SER A 38 -5.58 -11.33 -14.00
N TYR A 39 -4.53 -11.47 -14.79
CA TYR A 39 -3.54 -10.44 -15.05
C TYR A 39 -3.20 -10.40 -16.54
N LEU A 40 -2.91 -9.20 -17.06
CA LEU A 40 -2.39 -9.01 -18.41
C LEU A 40 -0.87 -8.80 -18.36
N LEU A 41 -0.13 -9.70 -19.00
CA LEU A 41 1.33 -9.66 -19.12
C LEU A 41 1.73 -9.30 -20.54
N ASN A 42 2.92 -8.72 -20.69
CA ASN A 42 3.54 -8.45 -21.99
C ASN A 42 4.92 -9.12 -22.04
N LEU A 43 4.97 -10.37 -22.49
CA LEU A 43 6.22 -11.15 -22.56
C LEU A 43 7.20 -10.46 -23.50
N GLN A 44 8.36 -10.06 -22.96
CA GLN A 44 9.37 -9.31 -23.73
C GLN A 44 10.25 -10.22 -24.61
N LYS A 45 10.30 -11.50 -24.27
CA LYS A 45 11.16 -12.51 -24.91
C LYS A 45 10.35 -13.76 -25.19
N ASN A 46 10.75 -14.49 -26.23
CA ASN A 46 10.20 -15.82 -26.55
C ASN A 46 10.52 -16.85 -25.45
N LYS A 47 11.44 -16.52 -24.53
CA LYS A 47 11.77 -17.33 -23.36
C LYS A 47 11.94 -16.42 -22.14
N SER A 48 10.94 -16.42 -21.27
CA SER A 48 10.91 -15.67 -20.02
C SER A 48 10.98 -16.59 -18.82
N TYR A 49 11.73 -16.18 -17.79
CA TYR A 49 11.89 -16.94 -16.56
C TYR A 49 11.11 -16.26 -15.46
N PHE A 50 10.34 -17.04 -14.71
CA PHE A 50 9.55 -16.52 -13.61
C PHE A 50 9.96 -17.19 -12.31
N LEU A 51 9.83 -16.41 -11.25
CA LEU A 51 9.94 -16.79 -9.87
C LEU A 51 8.56 -16.66 -9.24
N ILE A 52 8.09 -17.71 -8.59
CA ILE A 52 6.90 -17.66 -7.73
C ILE A 52 7.23 -18.06 -6.30
N ARG A 53 6.67 -17.32 -5.34
CA ARG A 53 6.63 -17.67 -3.92
C ARG A 53 5.17 -17.87 -3.53
N THR A 54 4.87 -19.07 -3.06
CA THR A 54 3.54 -19.47 -2.62
C THR A 54 3.53 -19.52 -1.09
N ILE A 55 2.49 -18.98 -0.47
CA ILE A 55 2.26 -19.06 0.99
C ILE A 55 1.11 -20.01 1.36
N HIS A 56 0.35 -20.50 0.38
CA HIS A 56 -0.79 -21.42 0.55
C HIS A 56 -0.74 -22.58 -0.46
N GLY A 57 -1.13 -23.78 -0.02
CA GLY A 57 -1.42 -25.04 -0.73
C GLY A 57 -1.14 -25.17 -2.25
N ASN A 58 -2.13 -25.71 -2.99
CA ASN A 58 -2.10 -25.90 -4.44
C ASN A 58 -2.44 -24.60 -5.17
N ASN A 59 -1.52 -24.12 -6.00
CA ASN A 59 -1.67 -22.93 -6.82
C ASN A 59 -1.68 -23.36 -8.29
N THR A 60 -2.66 -22.90 -9.06
CA THR A 60 -2.71 -23.14 -10.50
C THR A 60 -2.43 -21.83 -11.23
N LEU A 61 -1.48 -21.86 -12.17
CA LEU A 61 -1.21 -20.76 -13.07
C LEU A 61 -1.61 -21.18 -14.48
N LYS A 62 -2.47 -20.41 -15.11
CA LYS A 62 -2.92 -20.64 -16.48
C LYS A 62 -2.52 -19.47 -17.35
N PHE A 63 -1.73 -19.76 -18.38
CA PHE A 63 -1.26 -18.79 -19.36
C PHE A 63 -2.03 -18.98 -20.66
N THR A 64 -2.57 -17.90 -21.20
CA THR A 64 -3.29 -17.90 -22.48
C THR A 64 -2.70 -16.86 -23.41
N SER A 65 -2.38 -17.26 -24.64
CA SER A 65 -1.78 -16.40 -25.67
C SER A 65 -2.39 -16.66 -27.05
N ILE A 66 -2.19 -15.71 -27.98
CA ILE A 66 -2.58 -15.86 -29.39
C ILE A 66 -1.63 -16.81 -30.11
N ALA A 67 -0.35 -16.75 -29.78
CA ALA A 67 0.69 -17.65 -30.30
C ALA A 67 0.91 -18.85 -29.38
N PRO A 68 1.42 -19.98 -29.89
CA PRO A 68 1.80 -21.13 -29.08
C PRO A 68 2.66 -20.72 -27.89
N ILE A 69 2.20 -21.11 -26.71
CA ILE A 69 2.86 -20.88 -25.44
C ILE A 69 3.03 -22.23 -24.76
N ASP A 70 4.18 -22.42 -24.13
CA ASP A 70 4.52 -23.58 -23.31
C ASP A 70 5.07 -23.07 -21.98
N VAL A 71 4.67 -23.73 -20.90
CA VAL A 71 5.04 -23.33 -19.54
C VAL A 71 5.49 -24.57 -18.80
N SER A 72 6.75 -24.57 -18.37
CA SER A 72 7.35 -25.70 -17.67
C SER A 72 7.96 -25.26 -16.35
N VAL A 73 7.61 -25.97 -15.28
CA VAL A 73 8.24 -25.81 -13.97
C VAL A 73 9.66 -26.34 -14.04
N ILE A 74 10.63 -25.57 -13.56
CA ILE A 74 12.04 -25.96 -13.55
C ILE A 74 12.27 -26.86 -12.32
N PRO A 75 12.61 -28.15 -12.52
CA PRO A 75 12.71 -29.10 -11.43
C PRO A 75 13.90 -28.79 -10.52
N ARG A 76 13.76 -29.13 -9.24
CA ARG A 76 14.86 -29.08 -8.27
C ARG A 76 15.74 -30.30 -8.43
N THR A 77 17.05 -30.11 -8.53
CA THR A 77 18.02 -31.22 -8.50
C THR A 77 18.41 -31.48 -7.04
N ARG A 78 18.09 -32.65 -6.48
CA ARG A 78 18.46 -33.06 -5.10
C ARG A 78 18.17 -31.97 -4.04
N LYS A 79 16.94 -31.42 -4.05
CA LYS A 79 16.47 -30.31 -3.17
C LYS A 79 17.20 -28.96 -3.33
N ARG A 80 18.24 -28.85 -4.16
CA ARG A 80 18.95 -27.60 -4.44
C ARG A 80 18.28 -26.82 -5.58
N ARG A 81 18.32 -25.49 -5.49
CA ARG A 81 17.80 -24.58 -6.52
C ARG A 81 18.71 -24.65 -7.77
N PRO A 82 18.16 -24.56 -8.99
CA PRO A 82 18.97 -24.56 -10.21
C PRO A 82 19.98 -23.40 -10.18
N ILE A 83 21.27 -23.72 -10.21
CA ILE A 83 22.36 -22.74 -10.04
C ILE A 83 22.28 -21.64 -11.09
N GLY A 84 22.02 -21.99 -12.36
CA GLY A 84 21.90 -21.01 -13.44
C GLY A 84 20.77 -20.00 -13.26
N VAL A 85 19.60 -20.43 -12.79
CA VAL A 85 18.45 -19.52 -12.54
C VAL A 85 18.67 -18.70 -11.26
N LYS A 86 19.33 -19.29 -10.25
CA LYS A 86 19.72 -18.59 -9.02
C LYS A 86 20.72 -17.45 -9.30
N ILE A 87 21.73 -17.69 -10.14
CA ILE A 87 22.67 -16.64 -10.56
C ILE A 87 21.93 -15.53 -11.32
N ARG A 88 20.99 -15.90 -12.21
CA ARG A 88 20.15 -14.93 -12.93
C ARG A 88 19.32 -14.06 -11.97
N GLU A 89 18.74 -14.68 -10.95
CA GLU A 89 18.02 -13.97 -9.91
C GLU A 89 18.93 -13.02 -9.12
N MET A 90 20.10 -13.47 -8.67
CA MET A 90 21.03 -12.64 -7.90
C MET A 90 21.49 -11.40 -8.69
N LEU A 91 21.75 -11.57 -9.98
CA LEU A 91 22.12 -10.46 -10.87
C LEU A 91 20.95 -9.49 -11.09
N ASP A 92 19.72 -10.00 -11.18
CA ASP A 92 18.50 -9.17 -11.20
C ASP A 92 18.38 -8.39 -9.87
N ASP A 93 18.49 -9.05 -8.72
CA ASP A 93 18.40 -8.44 -7.37
C ASP A 93 19.39 -7.29 -7.15
N ILE A 94 20.66 -7.46 -7.55
CA ILE A 94 21.69 -6.41 -7.43
C ILE A 94 21.28 -5.16 -8.22
N ARG A 95 20.69 -5.34 -9.41
CA ARG A 95 20.25 -4.23 -10.26
C ARG A 95 18.98 -3.57 -9.72
N ARG A 96 18.08 -4.34 -9.09
CA ARG A 96 16.89 -3.76 -8.44
C ARG A 96 17.27 -2.78 -7.34
N LYS A 97 18.31 -3.08 -6.57
CA LYS A 97 18.84 -2.18 -5.53
C LYS A 97 19.34 -0.83 -6.09
N GLN A 98 19.61 -0.73 -7.39
CA GLN A 98 20.02 0.51 -8.06
C GLN A 98 18.83 1.37 -8.55
N GLY A 99 17.59 1.06 -8.14
CA GLY A 99 16.46 1.99 -8.30
C GLY A 99 15.69 1.88 -9.62
N THR A 100 15.82 0.77 -10.35
CA THR A 100 14.97 0.49 -11.52
C THR A 100 13.67 -0.18 -11.07
N TYR A 101 12.51 0.30 -11.55
CA TYR A 101 11.22 -0.34 -11.31
C TYR A 101 11.16 -1.72 -11.98
N TRP A 102 10.65 -2.73 -11.26
CA TRP A 102 10.45 -4.07 -11.79
C TRP A 102 9.10 -4.62 -11.35
N PRO A 103 8.34 -5.24 -12.27
CA PRO A 103 7.03 -5.73 -11.93
C PRO A 103 7.08 -6.98 -11.05
N GLU A 104 6.24 -6.97 -10.02
CA GLU A 104 5.96 -8.10 -9.15
C GLU A 104 4.45 -8.16 -8.94
N ILE A 105 3.83 -9.25 -9.37
CA ILE A 105 2.42 -9.51 -9.10
C ILE A 105 2.31 -10.06 -7.68
N ARG A 106 1.47 -9.44 -6.86
CA ARG A 106 1.10 -9.93 -5.53
C ARG A 106 -0.40 -10.15 -5.48
N THR A 107 -0.82 -11.39 -5.32
CA THR A 107 -2.25 -11.71 -5.19
C THR A 107 -2.78 -11.33 -3.80
N SER A 108 -4.09 -11.19 -3.67
CA SER A 108 -4.75 -10.99 -2.35
C SER A 108 -4.54 -12.17 -1.40
N THR A 109 -4.22 -13.34 -1.95
CA THR A 109 -3.87 -14.57 -1.23
C THR A 109 -2.36 -14.67 -0.94
N GLY A 110 -1.58 -13.61 -1.20
CA GLY A 110 -0.18 -13.51 -0.85
C GLY A 110 0.77 -14.34 -1.72
N VAL A 111 0.33 -14.83 -2.88
CA VAL A 111 1.22 -15.38 -3.91
C VAL A 111 2.01 -14.23 -4.53
N GLN A 112 3.33 -14.36 -4.57
CA GLN A 112 4.21 -13.42 -5.23
C GLN A 112 4.74 -14.03 -6.52
N LEU A 113 4.49 -13.39 -7.66
CA LEU A 113 5.01 -13.78 -8.96
C LEU A 113 5.89 -12.67 -9.53
N ARG A 114 7.08 -13.05 -9.99
CA ARG A 114 8.11 -12.14 -10.47
C ARG A 114 8.69 -12.65 -11.78
N GLU A 115 8.79 -11.80 -12.79
CA GLU A 115 9.61 -12.09 -13.98
C GLU A 115 11.09 -11.78 -13.67
N ILE A 116 11.97 -12.73 -13.99
CA ILE A 116 13.43 -12.57 -13.92
C ILE A 116 13.89 -12.03 -15.28
N THR A 117 14.20 -10.74 -15.32
CA THR A 117 14.58 -10.05 -16.56
C THR A 117 16.07 -9.73 -16.57
N PHE A 118 16.66 -9.74 -17.78
CA PHE A 118 18.05 -9.34 -18.01
C PHE A 118 18.04 -8.09 -18.88
N GLY A 119 18.47 -6.96 -18.31
CA GLY A 119 18.47 -5.65 -18.97
C GLY A 119 17.19 -4.86 -18.68
N ARG A 120 17.13 -3.61 -19.12
CA ARG A 120 16.02 -2.67 -18.86
C ARG A 120 14.66 -3.30 -19.23
N PHE A 121 13.71 -3.30 -18.30
CA PHE A 121 12.33 -3.74 -18.55
C PHE A 121 11.70 -2.88 -19.64
N MET A 122 11.02 -3.52 -20.62
CA MET A 122 10.42 -2.86 -21.79
C MET A 122 11.33 -1.76 -22.38
N PRO A 123 12.49 -2.13 -22.99
CA PRO A 123 13.45 -1.15 -23.47
C PRO A 123 12.92 -0.30 -24.63
N ARG A 124 11.85 -0.77 -25.30
CA ARG A 124 11.17 -0.08 -26.40
C ARG A 124 9.93 0.72 -25.97
N ALA A 125 9.62 0.77 -24.67
CA ALA A 125 8.55 1.63 -24.18
C ALA A 125 8.88 3.10 -24.47
N ALA A 126 7.89 3.84 -24.97
CA ALA A 126 7.98 5.26 -25.30
C ALA A 126 8.20 6.12 -24.05
N SER A 127 7.77 5.64 -22.87
CA SER A 127 7.83 6.39 -21.62
C SER A 127 7.99 5.48 -20.40
N ASN A 128 8.26 6.08 -19.24
CA ASN A 128 8.25 5.36 -17.96
C ASN A 128 6.82 4.89 -17.61
N ILE A 129 5.79 5.71 -17.86
CA ILE A 129 4.39 5.34 -17.61
C ILE A 129 3.98 4.06 -18.36
N GLU A 130 4.39 3.92 -19.61
CA GLU A 130 4.12 2.71 -20.38
C GLU A 130 4.76 1.47 -19.73
N ARG A 131 5.98 1.59 -19.20
CA ARG A 131 6.62 0.47 -18.48
C ARG A 131 5.85 0.08 -17.22
N LEU A 132 5.25 1.06 -16.53
CA LEU A 132 4.47 0.85 -15.31
C LEU A 132 3.09 0.22 -15.60
N ALA A 133 2.55 0.43 -16.81
CA ALA A 133 1.22 -0.04 -17.19
C ALA A 133 1.11 -1.58 -17.25
N PHE A 134 2.21 -2.27 -17.55
CA PHE A 134 2.22 -3.73 -17.72
C PHE A 134 2.70 -4.48 -16.47
N HIS A 135 2.24 -5.73 -16.30
CA HIS A 135 2.60 -6.67 -15.23
C HIS A 135 2.16 -6.32 -13.79
N ASN A 136 1.39 -5.25 -13.58
CA ASN A 136 0.68 -4.98 -12.32
C ASN A 136 -0.84 -4.80 -12.53
N PHE A 137 -1.32 -5.07 -13.75
CA PHE A 137 -2.73 -4.87 -14.05
C PHE A 137 -3.51 -6.15 -13.81
N ARG A 138 -4.31 -6.12 -12.73
CA ARG A 138 -5.34 -7.12 -12.46
C ARG A 138 -6.57 -6.83 -13.32
N MET A 139 -7.01 -7.82 -14.09
CA MET A 139 -8.28 -7.75 -14.82
C MET A 139 -9.44 -8.01 -13.86
N PRO A 140 -10.60 -7.35 -14.05
CA PRO A 140 -11.81 -7.64 -13.27
C PRO A 140 -12.26 -9.09 -13.42
N ASN A 141 -12.89 -9.63 -12.38
CA ASN A 141 -13.45 -10.98 -12.41
C ASN A 141 -14.70 -11.01 -13.31
N GLY A 142 -14.84 -12.02 -14.17
CA GLY A 142 -16.03 -12.24 -15.01
C GLY A 142 -16.08 -11.44 -16.32
N LEU A 143 -15.13 -10.55 -16.58
CA LEU A 143 -14.97 -9.89 -17.89
C LEU A 143 -13.96 -10.67 -18.74
N ASP A 144 -14.46 -11.35 -19.77
CA ASP A 144 -13.62 -12.01 -20.75
C ASP A 144 -12.99 -10.98 -21.71
N GLY A 145 -11.86 -10.44 -21.30
CA GLY A 145 -10.92 -9.83 -22.24
C GLY A 145 -10.41 -10.91 -23.19
N SER A 146 -11.04 -11.04 -24.36
CA SER A 146 -10.55 -11.88 -25.43
C SER A 146 -9.25 -11.30 -25.99
N LEU A 147 -8.26 -12.16 -26.24
CA LEU A 147 -7.07 -11.80 -27.03
C LEU A 147 -7.31 -12.25 -28.48
N PRO A 148 -7.07 -11.42 -29.50
CA PRO A 148 -6.47 -10.08 -29.46
C PRO A 148 -7.41 -9.00 -28.93
N LEU A 149 -6.80 -7.97 -28.32
CA LEU A 149 -7.52 -6.77 -27.91
C LEU A 149 -7.98 -5.99 -29.14
N LEU A 150 -9.10 -5.28 -28.99
CA LEU A 150 -9.66 -4.44 -30.04
C LEU A 150 -8.66 -3.37 -30.48
N PRO A 151 -8.67 -2.98 -31.77
CA PRO A 151 -7.91 -1.84 -32.26
C PRO A 151 -8.17 -0.57 -31.45
N VAL A 152 -7.21 0.35 -31.49
CA VAL A 152 -7.35 1.66 -30.86
C VAL A 152 -8.53 2.38 -31.52
N LYS A 153 -9.45 2.91 -30.72
CA LYS A 153 -10.56 3.74 -31.21
C LYS A 153 -10.01 5.10 -31.62
N ASP A 154 -10.48 5.62 -32.75
CA ASP A 154 -10.08 6.95 -33.24
C ASP A 154 -10.35 8.02 -32.16
N GLY A 155 -9.37 8.91 -31.96
CA GLY A 155 -9.45 10.00 -30.98
C GLY A 155 -9.31 9.60 -29.50
N PHE A 156 -9.10 8.31 -29.19
CA PHE A 156 -8.88 7.85 -27.82
C PHE A 156 -7.59 8.43 -27.22
N PHE A 157 -6.49 8.31 -27.96
CA PHE A 157 -5.25 9.02 -27.68
C PHE A 157 -5.20 10.31 -28.49
N SER A 158 -4.45 11.30 -28.00
CA SER A 158 -4.25 12.59 -28.67
C SER A 158 -2.77 12.93 -28.71
N ASP A 159 -2.29 13.28 -29.89
CA ASP A 159 -0.98 13.87 -30.17
C ASP A 159 -0.92 15.34 -29.72
N ALA A 160 -2.01 16.10 -29.86
CA ALA A 160 -2.15 17.49 -29.44
C ALA A 160 -2.99 17.66 -28.16
N VAL A 161 -2.49 17.12 -27.04
CA VAL A 161 -3.22 17.04 -25.75
C VAL A 161 -3.80 18.38 -25.28
N LEU A 162 -3.03 19.47 -25.38
CA LEU A 162 -3.51 20.80 -24.96
C LEU A 162 -4.64 21.31 -25.85
N LYS A 163 -4.56 21.13 -27.17
CA LYS A 163 -5.61 21.59 -28.09
C LYS A 163 -6.92 20.87 -27.80
N LYS A 164 -6.87 19.54 -27.67
CA LYS A 164 -8.03 18.74 -27.27
C LYS A 164 -8.64 19.23 -25.96
N LEU A 165 -7.81 19.57 -24.97
CA LEU A 165 -8.30 20.14 -23.71
C LEU A 165 -9.01 21.48 -23.91
N LEU A 166 -8.42 22.41 -24.67
CA LEU A 166 -9.01 23.73 -24.91
C LEU A 166 -10.33 23.61 -25.68
N ASP A 167 -10.35 22.78 -26.73
CA ASP A 167 -11.55 22.54 -27.52
C ASP A 167 -12.67 21.91 -26.65
N ASP A 168 -12.35 20.92 -25.81
CA ASP A 168 -13.32 20.31 -24.90
C ASP A 168 -13.81 21.29 -23.82
N VAL A 169 -12.94 22.16 -23.29
CA VAL A 169 -13.29 23.16 -22.27
C VAL A 169 -14.19 24.26 -22.84
N ASN A 170 -13.92 24.71 -24.06
CA ASN A 170 -14.64 25.81 -24.70
C ASN A 170 -15.93 25.35 -25.39
N ASN A 171 -15.89 24.20 -26.07
CA ASN A 171 -16.95 23.76 -26.99
C ASN A 171 -17.63 22.44 -26.61
N GLY A 172 -17.06 21.66 -25.68
CA GLY A 172 -17.57 20.32 -25.38
C GLY A 172 -18.80 20.30 -24.47
N ASP A 173 -19.75 19.40 -24.74
CA ASP A 173 -20.87 19.09 -23.86
C ASP A 173 -20.44 18.09 -22.77
N GLY A 174 -20.38 18.54 -21.51
CA GLY A 174 -20.03 17.68 -20.36
C GLY A 174 -19.20 18.37 -19.28
N GLU A 175 -19.20 17.81 -18.07
CA GLU A 175 -18.51 18.40 -16.90
C GLU A 175 -17.03 18.00 -16.78
N LEU A 176 -16.65 16.84 -17.33
CA LEU A 176 -15.29 16.31 -17.23
C LEU A 176 -14.68 16.07 -18.62
N VAL A 177 -13.35 16.12 -18.68
CA VAL A 177 -12.54 15.98 -19.89
C VAL A 177 -11.55 14.85 -19.70
N PHE A 178 -11.60 13.84 -20.57
CA PHE A 178 -10.66 12.72 -20.57
C PHE A 178 -9.54 12.97 -21.58
N LEU A 179 -8.29 12.91 -21.12
CA LEU A 179 -7.11 13.07 -21.96
C LEU A 179 -6.19 11.87 -21.79
N ALA A 180 -5.69 11.36 -22.91
CA ALA A 180 -4.64 10.35 -22.97
C ALA A 180 -3.62 10.75 -24.05
N SER A 181 -2.36 10.94 -23.66
CA SER A 181 -1.30 11.37 -24.57
C SER A 181 -0.84 10.22 -25.46
N GLU A 182 -0.83 10.45 -26.77
CA GLU A 182 -0.37 9.47 -27.75
C GLU A 182 1.14 9.24 -27.69
N GLU A 183 1.92 10.31 -27.52
CA GLU A 183 3.39 10.28 -27.49
C GLU A 183 3.96 9.46 -26.32
N LYS A 184 3.17 9.27 -25.26
CA LYS A 184 3.60 8.53 -24.06
C LYS A 184 3.48 7.02 -24.24
N PHE A 185 2.91 6.52 -25.33
CA PHE A 185 2.61 5.10 -25.51
C PHE A 185 3.00 4.58 -26.90
N SER A 186 3.81 3.52 -26.95
CA SER A 186 4.22 2.90 -28.22
C SER A 186 3.02 2.33 -28.98
N GLU A 187 3.01 2.52 -30.31
CA GLU A 187 1.93 2.07 -31.20
C GLU A 187 1.53 0.61 -30.98
N THR A 188 2.52 -0.27 -30.85
CA THR A 188 2.32 -1.71 -30.60
C THR A 188 1.57 -2.04 -29.30
N ASN A 189 1.66 -1.16 -28.30
CA ASN A 189 1.08 -1.38 -26.98
C ASN A 189 -0.21 -0.58 -26.74
N ARG A 190 -0.56 0.36 -27.63
CA ARG A 190 -1.77 1.19 -27.51
C ARG A 190 -3.07 0.40 -27.42
N PRO A 191 -3.30 -0.70 -28.16
CA PRO A 191 -4.51 -1.52 -27.98
C PRO A 191 -4.63 -2.06 -26.54
N ALA A 192 -3.51 -2.50 -25.97
CA ALA A 192 -3.48 -2.94 -24.58
C ALA A 192 -3.73 -1.81 -23.61
N ILE A 193 -3.03 -0.70 -23.77
CA ILE A 193 -3.18 0.45 -22.89
C ILE A 193 -4.59 1.02 -22.96
N GLN A 194 -5.22 1.10 -24.14
CA GLN A 194 -6.61 1.48 -24.28
C GLN A 194 -7.51 0.56 -23.47
N TYR A 195 -7.34 -0.76 -23.59
CA TYR A 195 -8.12 -1.71 -22.79
C TYR A 195 -7.90 -1.47 -21.29
N LEU A 196 -6.65 -1.31 -20.84
CA LEU A 196 -6.33 -1.01 -19.43
C LEU A 196 -7.02 0.28 -18.95
N LEU A 197 -6.99 1.32 -19.78
CA LEU A 197 -7.60 2.60 -19.51
C LEU A 197 -9.13 2.53 -19.51
N GLN A 198 -9.75 1.76 -20.41
CA GLN A 198 -11.19 1.56 -20.42
C GLN A 198 -11.67 0.88 -19.13
N GLN A 199 -10.90 -0.09 -18.61
CA GLN A 199 -11.23 -0.73 -17.33
C GLN A 199 -11.07 0.20 -16.13
N ARG A 200 -10.18 1.20 -16.20
CA ARG A 200 -9.94 2.15 -15.09
C ARG A 200 -10.77 3.40 -15.18
N PHE A 201 -10.67 4.07 -16.32
CA PHE A 201 -11.31 5.34 -16.59
C PHE A 201 -12.74 5.17 -17.06
N GLY A 202 -13.09 4.03 -17.67
CA GLY A 202 -14.39 3.81 -18.28
C GLY A 202 -14.36 3.98 -19.80
N GLU A 203 -15.51 3.85 -20.42
CA GLU A 203 -15.65 4.06 -21.86
C GLU A 203 -15.82 5.56 -22.16
N ALA A 204 -14.84 6.15 -22.83
CA ALA A 204 -15.02 7.42 -23.53
C ALA A 204 -15.64 7.15 -24.91
N PRO A 205 -16.67 7.90 -25.36
CA PRO A 205 -17.25 9.11 -24.78
C PRO A 205 -18.47 8.87 -23.87
N ALA A 206 -18.82 7.62 -23.53
CA ALA A 206 -20.02 7.30 -22.77
C ALA A 206 -20.06 7.87 -21.33
N GLN A 207 -18.97 8.48 -20.85
CA GLN A 207 -18.83 9.09 -19.51
C GLN A 207 -19.18 8.15 -18.35
N LEU A 208 -19.03 6.84 -18.57
CA LEU A 208 -19.38 5.79 -17.63
C LEU A 208 -18.14 4.96 -17.29
N GLY A 209 -17.93 4.69 -16.00
CA GLY A 209 -16.88 3.81 -15.50
C GLY A 209 -16.26 4.26 -14.17
N PRO A 210 -15.24 3.55 -13.67
CA PRO A 210 -14.79 3.72 -12.29
C PRO A 210 -14.23 5.11 -11.98
N ALA A 211 -13.45 5.71 -12.89
CA ALA A 211 -12.95 7.07 -12.71
C ALA A 211 -14.06 8.13 -12.77
N TRP A 212 -15.02 7.97 -13.70
CA TRP A 212 -16.18 8.86 -13.80
C TRP A 212 -17.00 8.84 -12.51
N SER A 213 -17.35 7.64 -12.02
CA SER A 213 -18.04 7.49 -10.73
C SER A 213 -17.23 8.02 -9.54
N PHE A 214 -15.90 7.88 -9.56
CA PHE A 214 -15.03 8.45 -8.54
C PHE A 214 -15.11 9.98 -8.53
N MET A 215 -14.99 10.62 -9.69
CA MET A 215 -15.07 12.07 -9.82
C MET A 215 -16.45 12.59 -9.39
N GLN A 216 -17.53 11.90 -9.75
CA GLN A 216 -18.89 12.26 -9.34
C GLN A 216 -19.08 12.20 -7.81
N LYS A 217 -18.57 11.15 -7.16
CA LYS A 217 -18.65 10.99 -5.68
C LYS A 217 -17.74 11.94 -4.90
N ASN A 218 -16.76 12.57 -5.56
CA ASN A 218 -15.77 13.44 -4.93
C ASN A 218 -15.74 14.81 -5.63
N PRO A 219 -16.71 15.70 -5.37
CA PRO A 219 -16.82 17.00 -6.05
C PRO A 219 -15.60 17.91 -5.81
N GLY A 220 -14.88 17.72 -4.70
CA GLY A 220 -13.64 18.44 -4.39
C GLY A 220 -12.41 18.01 -5.20
N VAL A 221 -12.49 16.95 -6.02
CA VAL A 221 -11.38 16.54 -6.90
C VAL A 221 -11.57 17.19 -8.28
N GLY A 222 -10.54 17.92 -8.72
CA GLY A 222 -10.53 18.63 -10.00
C GLY A 222 -9.66 17.98 -11.07
N LEU A 223 -8.66 17.19 -10.67
CA LEU A 223 -7.77 16.47 -11.57
C LEU A 223 -7.48 15.07 -11.03
N LEU A 224 -7.93 14.06 -11.77
CA LEU A 224 -7.64 12.67 -11.52
C LEU A 224 -6.57 12.18 -12.50
N THR A 225 -5.41 11.76 -12.00
CA THR A 225 -4.23 11.44 -12.83
C THR A 225 -3.94 9.96 -12.87
N TRP A 226 -3.42 9.40 -13.97
CA TRP A 226 -2.81 8.08 -13.94
C TRP A 226 -1.33 8.23 -14.25
N ASP A 227 -0.56 8.50 -13.19
CA ASP A 227 0.90 8.55 -13.23
C ASP A 227 1.48 7.81 -12.02
N VAL A 228 2.08 6.64 -12.26
CA VAL A 228 2.48 5.72 -11.19
C VAL A 228 3.87 6.03 -10.63
N ALA A 229 4.68 6.85 -11.31
CA ALA A 229 5.82 7.57 -10.74
C ALA A 229 6.64 8.21 -11.88
N ASP A 230 6.61 9.54 -11.96
CA ASP A 230 7.83 10.28 -12.22
C ASP A 230 7.70 11.70 -11.64
N ARG A 231 8.31 11.93 -10.48
CA ARG A 231 8.79 13.28 -10.11
C ARG A 231 9.99 13.63 -10.97
N SER A 232 9.87 13.46 -12.29
CA SER A 232 10.86 14.00 -13.21
C SER A 232 10.72 15.52 -13.09
N ARG A 233 11.58 16.11 -12.27
CA ARG A 233 11.82 17.55 -12.31
C ARG A 233 12.09 17.87 -13.76
N SER A 234 11.14 18.54 -14.42
CA SER A 234 11.27 18.89 -15.82
C SER A 234 12.61 19.61 -15.98
N GLU A 235 13.49 19.12 -16.83
CA GLU A 235 14.71 19.84 -17.17
C GLU A 235 14.34 21.27 -17.60
N LYS A 236 15.13 22.23 -17.12
CA LYS A 236 14.90 23.68 -17.19
C LYS A 236 14.89 24.23 -18.63
N LYS A 237 13.86 23.92 -19.43
CA LYS A 237 13.83 24.34 -20.84
C LYS A 237 13.00 25.57 -21.16
N ASN A 238 12.15 26.12 -20.27
CA ASN A 238 11.28 27.26 -20.64
C ASN A 238 10.98 28.28 -19.51
N GLU A 239 11.97 28.64 -18.71
CA GLU A 239 11.79 29.43 -17.48
C GLU A 239 11.14 30.82 -17.69
N ARG A 240 11.45 31.55 -18.78
CA ARG A 240 10.93 32.92 -18.98
C ARG A 240 9.45 32.96 -19.40
N LYS A 241 9.01 32.06 -20.27
CA LYS A 241 7.61 31.99 -20.74
C LYS A 241 6.68 31.48 -19.64
N ILE A 242 7.11 30.43 -18.93
CA ILE A 242 6.39 29.90 -17.75
C ILE A 242 6.22 31.00 -16.70
N ARG A 243 7.26 31.80 -16.42
CA ARG A 243 7.19 32.92 -15.47
C ARG A 243 6.14 33.96 -15.81
N ARG A 244 6.05 34.36 -17.09
CA ARG A 244 5.06 35.35 -17.53
C ARG A 244 3.62 34.82 -17.38
N LEU A 245 3.38 33.57 -17.77
CA LEU A 245 2.07 32.95 -17.63
C LEU A 245 1.69 32.70 -16.17
N ALA A 246 2.63 32.25 -15.35
CA ALA A 246 2.44 32.09 -13.91
C ALA A 246 2.04 33.43 -13.26
N GLN A 247 2.69 34.53 -13.62
CA GLN A 247 2.33 35.87 -13.13
C GLN A 247 0.92 36.28 -13.53
N LEU A 248 0.51 36.06 -14.78
CA LEU A 248 -0.85 36.34 -15.25
C LEU A 248 -1.91 35.54 -14.47
N MET A 249 -1.59 34.30 -14.13
CA MET A 249 -2.46 33.43 -13.34
C MET A 249 -2.27 33.62 -11.82
N ASN A 250 -1.41 34.56 -11.41
CA ASN A 250 -1.02 34.84 -10.03
C ASN A 250 -0.58 33.57 -9.26
N LEU A 251 0.25 32.75 -9.91
CA LEU A 251 0.83 31.51 -9.38
C LEU A 251 2.27 31.75 -8.93
N ASP A 252 2.64 31.19 -7.77
CA ASP A 252 4.02 31.18 -7.32
C ASP A 252 4.83 30.10 -8.06
N LEU A 253 6.02 30.48 -8.54
CA LEU A 253 6.96 29.62 -9.23
C LEU A 253 7.48 28.50 -8.33
N ALA A 254 7.65 28.79 -7.03
CA ALA A 254 8.04 27.78 -6.05
C ALA A 254 6.98 26.68 -5.94
N GLU A 255 5.70 27.05 -6.03
CA GLU A 255 4.63 26.07 -6.04
C GLU A 255 4.61 25.25 -7.34
N ILE A 256 4.82 25.87 -8.51
CA ILE A 256 4.88 25.18 -9.81
C ILE A 256 5.98 24.12 -9.83
N ASP A 257 7.18 24.43 -9.31
CA ASP A 257 8.31 23.48 -9.28
C ASP A 257 8.16 22.39 -8.21
N SER A 258 7.27 22.60 -7.23
CA SER A 258 6.92 21.61 -6.21
C SER A 258 5.83 20.61 -6.65
N ARG A 259 5.13 20.92 -7.76
CA ARG A 259 3.97 20.19 -8.28
C ARG A 259 4.36 19.13 -9.31
N PRO A 260 3.52 18.09 -9.51
CA PRO A 260 3.75 17.09 -10.55
C PRO A 260 3.66 17.71 -11.95
N SER A 261 4.35 17.10 -12.91
CA SER A 261 4.16 17.41 -14.32
C SER A 261 2.74 17.06 -14.77
N PHE A 262 2.32 17.63 -15.90
CA PHE A 262 1.05 17.27 -16.50
C PHE A 262 1.01 15.76 -16.81
N PRO A 263 -0.03 15.04 -16.37
CA PRO A 263 -0.06 13.57 -16.44
C PRO A 263 -0.23 13.05 -17.86
N ALA A 264 0.28 11.85 -18.12
CA ALA A 264 0.12 11.17 -19.41
C ALA A 264 -1.35 10.80 -19.72
N VAL A 265 -2.12 10.50 -18.68
CA VAL A 265 -3.56 10.23 -18.78
C VAL A 265 -4.27 10.87 -17.59
N CYS A 266 -5.39 11.54 -17.83
CA CYS A 266 -6.18 12.15 -16.77
C CYS A 266 -7.66 12.32 -17.09
N LEU A 267 -8.43 12.55 -16.03
CA LEU A 267 -9.79 13.02 -16.07
C LEU A 267 -9.85 14.36 -15.31
N LEU A 268 -10.18 15.44 -16.03
CA LEU A 268 -10.20 16.82 -15.55
C LEU A 268 -11.62 17.32 -15.37
N ARG A 269 -11.90 18.08 -14.32
CA ARG A 269 -13.17 18.79 -14.16
C ARG A 269 -13.08 20.16 -14.80
N LYS A 270 -14.02 20.51 -15.68
CA LYS A 270 -14.01 21.82 -16.36
C LYS A 270 -14.07 22.99 -15.38
N SER A 271 -14.83 22.86 -14.29
CA SER A 271 -14.89 23.88 -13.24
C SER A 271 -13.57 24.05 -12.47
N ALA A 272 -12.63 23.11 -12.57
CA ALA A 272 -11.28 23.29 -12.01
C ALA A 272 -10.36 24.13 -12.91
N LEU A 273 -10.77 24.42 -14.14
CA LEU A 273 -9.99 25.16 -15.14
C LEU A 273 -10.51 26.60 -15.35
N ILE A 274 -11.16 27.17 -14.34
CA ILE A 274 -11.75 28.53 -14.41
C ILE A 274 -10.73 29.56 -14.90
N TRP A 275 -9.48 29.52 -14.43
CA TRP A 275 -8.46 30.48 -14.88
C TRP A 275 -8.13 30.37 -16.37
N ILE A 276 -8.07 29.16 -16.92
CA ILE A 276 -7.82 28.95 -18.36
C ILE A 276 -9.02 29.46 -19.16
N LYS A 277 -10.24 29.15 -18.69
CA LYS A 277 -11.48 29.63 -19.30
C LYS A 277 -11.56 31.16 -19.28
N SER A 278 -11.20 31.80 -18.17
CA SER A 278 -11.20 33.26 -18.02
C SER A 278 -10.17 33.95 -18.92
N MET A 279 -9.09 33.27 -19.29
CA MET A 279 -8.09 33.80 -20.23
C MET A 279 -8.55 33.70 -21.69
N ASN A 280 -9.65 32.98 -21.97
CA ASN A 280 -10.22 32.79 -23.31
C ASN A 280 -9.17 32.33 -24.34
N ILE A 281 -8.34 31.36 -23.95
CA ILE A 281 -7.30 30.81 -24.83
C ILE A 281 -7.96 29.82 -25.79
N GLU A 282 -7.69 29.98 -27.08
CA GLU A 282 -8.18 29.10 -28.14
C GLU A 282 -7.05 28.23 -28.72
N SER A 283 -7.42 27.13 -29.38
CA SER A 283 -6.45 26.26 -30.06
C SER A 283 -5.66 27.01 -31.14
N ALA A 284 -6.27 28.01 -31.79
CA ALA A 284 -5.61 28.91 -32.75
C ALA A 284 -4.49 29.78 -32.12
N ASP A 285 -4.60 30.14 -30.84
CA ASP A 285 -3.56 30.91 -30.15
C ASP A 285 -2.32 30.07 -29.85
N VAL A 286 -2.51 28.76 -29.66
CA VAL A 286 -1.41 27.80 -29.52
C VAL A 286 -0.74 27.60 -30.88
N ASP A 287 -1.52 27.51 -31.97
CA ASP A 287 -0.99 27.35 -33.33
C ASP A 287 -0.20 28.55 -33.84
N SER A 288 -0.64 29.76 -33.51
CA SER A 288 0.07 31.00 -33.83
C SER A 288 1.31 31.23 -32.94
N GLY A 289 1.53 30.38 -31.93
CA GLY A 289 2.67 30.46 -31.01
C GLY A 289 2.55 31.57 -29.96
N ILE A 290 1.38 32.19 -29.81
CA ILE A 290 1.09 33.17 -28.76
C ILE A 290 1.26 32.53 -27.39
N PHE A 291 0.76 31.31 -27.22
CA PHE A 291 0.95 30.51 -26.03
C PHE A 291 1.79 29.25 -26.29
N ASP A 292 2.71 28.97 -25.37
CA ASP A 292 3.58 27.81 -25.41
C ASP A 292 2.88 26.60 -24.79
N SER A 293 2.69 25.53 -25.59
CA SER A 293 1.90 24.36 -25.19
C SER A 293 2.44 23.68 -23.93
N ASP A 294 3.75 23.44 -23.89
CA ASP A 294 4.42 22.81 -22.74
C ASP A 294 4.34 23.68 -21.48
N ALA A 295 4.50 25.00 -21.64
CA ALA A 295 4.35 25.93 -20.54
C ALA A 295 2.93 25.92 -19.95
N LEU A 296 1.89 25.92 -20.80
CA LEU A 296 0.50 25.88 -20.35
C LEU A 296 0.17 24.55 -19.67
N LEU A 297 0.56 23.41 -20.27
CA LEU A 297 0.34 22.09 -19.67
C LEU A 297 0.99 22.00 -18.28
N LYS A 298 2.20 22.54 -18.10
CA LYS A 298 2.90 22.55 -16.81
C LYS A 298 2.16 23.37 -15.73
N LEU A 299 1.37 24.37 -16.11
CA LEU A 299 0.62 25.20 -15.16
C LEU A 299 -0.72 24.59 -14.73
N ILE A 300 -1.31 23.67 -15.51
CA ILE A 300 -2.65 23.13 -15.22
C ILE A 300 -2.77 22.55 -13.79
N PRO A 301 -1.85 21.70 -13.29
CA PRO A 301 -1.94 21.21 -11.91
C PRO A 301 -2.01 22.33 -10.88
N ALA A 302 -1.19 23.37 -11.06
CA ALA A 302 -1.16 24.54 -10.18
C ALA A 302 -2.48 25.33 -10.20
N VAL A 303 -3.06 25.48 -11.39
CA VAL A 303 -4.33 26.17 -11.59
C VAL A 303 -5.49 25.44 -10.92
N VAL A 304 -5.53 24.11 -11.04
CA VAL A 304 -6.56 23.26 -10.41
C VAL A 304 -6.57 23.42 -8.89
N GLU A 305 -5.40 23.36 -8.25
CA GLU A 305 -5.29 23.56 -6.80
C GLU A 305 -5.67 24.98 -6.38
N LYS A 306 -5.24 25.99 -7.14
CA LYS A 306 -5.59 27.38 -6.88
C LYS A 306 -7.10 27.64 -7.01
N ALA A 307 -7.79 26.90 -7.88
CA ALA A 307 -9.24 26.94 -7.99
C ALA A 307 -9.96 26.24 -6.81
N GLY A 308 -9.21 25.71 -5.83
CA GLY A 308 -9.74 25.07 -4.62
C GLY A 308 -9.98 23.57 -4.76
N PHE A 309 -9.52 22.95 -5.86
CA PHE A 309 -9.72 21.53 -6.11
C PHE A 309 -8.49 20.70 -5.77
N ALA A 310 -8.70 19.48 -5.28
CA ALA A 310 -7.64 18.52 -5.05
C ALA A 310 -7.20 17.82 -6.36
N ILE A 311 -5.91 17.46 -6.41
CA ILE A 311 -5.36 16.53 -7.39
C ILE A 311 -5.26 15.15 -6.75
N SER A 312 -5.77 14.12 -7.43
CA SER A 312 -5.71 12.75 -6.94
C SER A 312 -5.14 11.81 -8.01
N PRO A 313 -4.22 10.89 -7.67
CA PRO A 313 -3.90 9.79 -8.56
C PRO A 313 -5.06 8.78 -8.64
N MET A 314 -5.16 8.11 -9.79
CA MET A 314 -6.12 7.08 -10.10
C MET A 314 -5.74 5.83 -9.32
N PRO A 315 -6.66 5.26 -8.53
CA PRO A 315 -6.42 4.02 -7.81
C PRO A 315 -5.88 2.89 -8.71
N LEU A 316 -4.96 2.09 -8.17
CA LEU A 316 -4.30 0.99 -8.89
C LEU A 316 -5.23 -0.17 -9.30
N ASN A 317 -6.42 -0.30 -8.71
CA ASN A 317 -7.37 -1.34 -9.08
C ASN A 317 -8.63 -0.65 -9.61
N GLY A 318 -8.92 -0.84 -10.90
CA GLY A 318 -10.16 -0.37 -11.53
C GLY A 318 -11.34 -1.25 -11.10
N GLY A 319 -12.48 -0.64 -10.87
CA GLY A 319 -13.78 -1.34 -10.82
C GLY A 319 -14.22 -1.86 -9.46
N GLU A 320 -13.33 -2.37 -8.61
CA GLU A 320 -13.70 -2.75 -7.25
C GLU A 320 -13.13 -1.74 -6.26
N GLN A 321 -14.03 -0.97 -5.69
CA GLN A 321 -13.76 -0.17 -4.51
C GLN A 321 -13.03 -1.03 -3.46
N ILE A 322 -11.74 -0.78 -3.27
CA ILE A 322 -11.29 -0.51 -1.90
C ILE A 322 -11.29 1.01 -1.81
N VAL A 323 -12.49 1.60 -1.87
CA VAL A 323 -12.74 2.85 -1.16
C VAL A 323 -12.67 2.40 0.28
N GLY A 324 -11.74 2.95 1.05
CA GLY A 324 -11.77 2.73 2.48
C GLY A 324 -13.18 3.08 2.93
N HIS A 325 -13.92 2.12 3.45
CA HIS A 325 -15.28 2.36 3.88
C HIS A 325 -15.26 2.72 5.37
N SER A 326 -16.39 3.14 5.91
CA SER A 326 -16.46 3.49 7.32
C SER A 326 -16.07 2.30 8.19
N VAL A 327 -15.15 2.50 9.14
CA VAL A 327 -14.70 1.46 10.07
C VAL A 327 -15.85 0.85 10.90
N LEU A 328 -17.01 1.52 10.95
CA LEU A 328 -18.21 1.10 11.66
C LEU A 328 -19.08 0.09 10.89
N GLN A 329 -18.80 -0.18 9.61
CA GLN A 329 -19.61 -1.12 8.81
C GLN A 329 -19.35 -2.59 9.15
N ALA A 330 -18.14 -2.94 9.58
CA ALA A 330 -17.80 -4.31 9.96
C ALA A 330 -18.57 -4.71 11.23
N GLU A 331 -18.99 -5.98 11.29
CA GLU A 331 -19.68 -6.53 12.47
C GLU A 331 -18.82 -6.34 13.72
N TRP A 332 -19.43 -5.77 14.75
CA TRP A 332 -18.85 -5.48 16.06
C TRP A 332 -19.72 -6.11 17.13
N VAL A 333 -19.14 -6.95 17.97
CA VAL A 333 -19.82 -7.59 19.09
C VAL A 333 -19.11 -7.18 20.37
N GLU A 334 -19.84 -6.44 21.20
CA GLU A 334 -19.41 -6.13 22.57
C GLU A 334 -19.70 -7.34 23.45
N HIS A 335 -18.65 -7.93 24.04
CA HIS A 335 -18.79 -9.08 24.95
C HIS A 335 -18.77 -8.62 26.40
N ARG A 336 -17.97 -7.60 26.71
CA ARG A 336 -17.93 -6.93 28.01
C ARG A 336 -17.59 -5.46 27.83
N THR A 337 -18.50 -4.59 28.25
CA THR A 337 -18.36 -3.15 28.13
C THR A 337 -17.16 -2.63 28.91
N LEU A 338 -16.35 -1.78 28.27
CA LEU A 338 -15.30 -1.05 28.96
C LEU A 338 -15.91 0.03 29.87
N ALA A 339 -15.56 0.02 31.16
CA ALA A 339 -15.91 1.13 32.06
C ALA A 339 -15.23 2.43 31.61
N ASN A 340 -15.86 3.58 31.86
CA ASN A 340 -15.34 4.88 31.44
C ASN A 340 -13.87 5.07 31.93
N PRO A 341 -12.88 5.18 31.02
CA PRO A 341 -11.48 5.23 31.38
C PRO A 341 -11.01 6.64 31.77
N ALA A 342 -11.93 7.58 32.03
CA ALA A 342 -11.61 8.94 32.46
C ALA A 342 -10.56 8.95 33.58
N ASN A 343 -9.51 9.75 33.41
CA ASN A 343 -8.37 9.87 34.34
C ASN A 343 -7.51 8.61 34.57
N ASN A 344 -7.79 7.49 33.89
CA ASN A 344 -6.96 6.28 33.92
C ASN A 344 -6.05 6.20 32.69
N ASN A 345 -4.95 5.44 32.79
CA ASN A 345 -4.16 5.08 31.60
C ASN A 345 -4.96 4.04 30.82
N CYS A 346 -5.30 4.30 29.56
CA CYS A 346 -6.11 3.39 28.75
C CYS A 346 -5.26 2.73 27.67
N CYS A 347 -5.49 1.44 27.39
CA CYS A 347 -4.88 0.72 26.29
C CYS A 347 -5.95 0.12 25.38
N LEU A 348 -5.86 0.39 24.08
CA LEU A 348 -6.61 -0.32 23.04
C LEU A 348 -5.71 -1.43 22.49
N PHE A 349 -5.92 -2.65 22.98
CA PHE A 349 -5.08 -3.80 22.64
C PHE A 349 -5.73 -4.62 21.54
N VAL A 350 -5.10 -4.69 20.37
CA VAL A 350 -5.59 -5.49 19.24
C VAL A 350 -4.89 -6.84 19.18
N GLY A 351 -5.64 -7.91 18.99
CA GLY A 351 -5.05 -9.22 18.71
C GLY A 351 -5.92 -10.10 17.83
N LEU A 352 -5.27 -10.99 17.10
CA LEU A 352 -5.96 -11.97 16.25
C LEU A 352 -6.54 -13.08 17.12
N LEU A 353 -7.85 -13.28 17.04
CA LEU A 353 -8.50 -14.42 17.66
C LEU A 353 -8.18 -15.67 16.85
N ARG A 354 -7.84 -16.76 17.55
CA ARG A 354 -7.69 -18.09 16.96
C ARG A 354 -9.07 -18.62 16.57
N GLU A 355 -9.09 -19.74 15.84
CA GLU A 355 -10.33 -20.43 15.43
C GLU A 355 -11.25 -20.78 16.61
N ASP A 356 -10.71 -20.96 17.82
CA ASP A 356 -11.48 -21.23 19.03
C ASP A 356 -12.01 -19.97 19.74
N GLY A 357 -11.84 -18.78 19.13
CA GLY A 357 -12.28 -17.50 19.62
C GLY A 357 -11.40 -16.87 20.70
N ARG A 358 -10.24 -17.47 21.03
CA ARG A 358 -9.34 -16.99 22.10
C ARG A 358 -8.14 -16.23 21.54
N PHE A 359 -7.59 -15.31 22.34
CA PHE A 359 -6.28 -14.70 22.09
C PHE A 359 -5.14 -15.73 22.21
N ALA A 360 -4.02 -15.44 21.55
CA ALA A 360 -2.80 -16.22 21.72
C ALA A 360 -2.17 -16.03 23.12
N PRO A 361 -1.44 -17.03 23.66
CA PRO A 361 -0.85 -16.95 25.00
C PRO A 361 0.04 -15.72 25.22
N HIS A 362 0.88 -15.35 24.24
CA HIS A 362 1.74 -14.17 24.35
C HIS A 362 0.95 -12.85 24.38
N ALA A 363 -0.23 -12.81 23.74
CA ALA A 363 -1.11 -11.65 23.78
C ALA A 363 -1.77 -11.49 25.16
N LEU A 364 -2.18 -12.60 25.78
CA LEU A 364 -2.67 -12.63 27.17
C LEU A 364 -1.60 -12.17 28.15
N ALA A 365 -0.38 -12.71 28.03
CA ALA A 365 0.76 -12.28 28.85
C ALA A 365 1.07 -10.78 28.68
N TYR A 366 0.98 -10.28 27.44
CA TYR A 366 1.21 -8.86 27.18
C TYR A 366 0.12 -7.98 27.83
N MET A 367 -1.15 -8.34 27.68
CA MET A 367 -2.24 -7.62 28.34
C MET A 367 -2.10 -7.64 29.88
N ARG A 368 -1.77 -8.79 30.47
CA ARG A 368 -1.50 -8.89 31.91
C ARG A 368 -0.35 -7.97 32.34
N ALA A 369 0.76 -8.00 31.62
CA ALA A 369 1.93 -7.15 31.89
C ALA A 369 1.61 -5.65 31.75
N LEU A 370 0.64 -5.26 30.90
CA LEU A 370 0.13 -3.88 30.82
C LEU A 370 -0.77 -3.52 32.01
N LYS A 371 -1.65 -4.43 32.45
CA LYS A 371 -2.51 -4.21 33.63
C LYS A 371 -1.69 -4.00 34.90
N GLU A 372 -0.60 -4.73 35.06
CA GLU A 372 0.34 -4.55 36.18
C GLU A 372 0.98 -3.15 36.22
N GLN A 373 0.97 -2.43 35.10
CA GLN A 373 1.45 -1.04 34.99
C GLN A 373 0.31 -0.01 35.17
N GLY A 374 -0.88 -0.46 35.58
CA GLY A 374 -2.04 0.37 35.84
C GLY A 374 -2.82 0.79 34.60
N PHE A 375 -2.72 0.05 33.50
CA PHE A 375 -3.56 0.28 32.32
C PHE A 375 -4.93 -0.38 32.47
N TYR A 376 -5.96 0.37 32.13
CA TYR A 376 -7.29 -0.14 31.79
C TYR A 376 -7.26 -0.61 30.35
N ILE A 377 -7.48 -1.90 30.13
CA ILE A 377 -7.31 -2.51 28.82
C ILE A 377 -8.66 -2.77 28.18
N TYR A 378 -8.84 -2.22 26.99
CA TYR A 378 -9.89 -2.67 26.07
C TYR A 378 -9.30 -3.70 25.13
N GLY A 379 -9.64 -4.98 25.34
CA GLY A 379 -9.26 -6.08 24.47
C GLY A 379 -10.11 -6.05 23.19
N LEU A 380 -9.44 -5.91 22.05
CA LEU A 380 -10.07 -5.81 20.73
C LEU A 380 -9.67 -7.01 19.87
N GLY A 381 -10.54 -8.02 19.84
CA GLY A 381 -10.33 -9.26 19.10
C GLY A 381 -10.67 -9.13 17.61
N VAL A 382 -9.73 -9.45 16.73
CA VAL A 382 -9.98 -9.60 15.29
C VAL A 382 -10.43 -11.03 15.02
N SER A 383 -11.65 -11.21 14.51
CA SER A 383 -12.18 -12.52 14.13
C SER A 383 -12.12 -12.75 12.62
N LEU A 384 -11.66 -13.95 12.21
CA LEU A 384 -11.68 -14.42 10.83
C LEU A 384 -12.95 -15.21 10.47
N THR A 385 -13.70 -15.68 11.47
CA THR A 385 -14.95 -16.44 11.30
C THR A 385 -16.15 -15.57 11.63
N SER A 386 -16.44 -15.40 12.92
CA SER A 386 -17.50 -14.54 13.43
C SER A 386 -17.04 -13.84 14.71
N PRO A 387 -17.32 -12.53 14.87
CA PRO A 387 -17.08 -11.82 16.13
C PRO A 387 -17.87 -12.40 17.33
N ARG A 388 -19.00 -13.07 17.08
CA ARG A 388 -19.85 -13.65 18.13
C ARG A 388 -19.21 -14.84 18.85
N GLU A 389 -18.25 -15.49 18.19
CA GLU A 389 -17.52 -16.64 18.75
C GLU A 389 -16.35 -16.21 19.65
N GLY A 390 -16.09 -14.90 19.76
CA GLY A 390 -15.05 -14.36 20.63
C GLY A 390 -15.28 -14.78 22.08
N LYS A 391 -14.23 -15.31 22.73
CA LYS A 391 -14.26 -15.70 24.14
C LYS A 391 -13.57 -14.64 24.96
N ASP A 392 -14.32 -14.02 25.87
CA ASP A 392 -13.78 -13.04 26.81
C ASP A 392 -12.59 -13.65 27.58
N PRO A 393 -11.40 -13.03 27.53
CA PRO A 393 -10.23 -13.55 28.24
C PRO A 393 -10.38 -13.43 29.77
N GLY A 394 -11.24 -12.54 30.27
CA GLY A 394 -11.48 -12.31 31.70
C GLY A 394 -10.81 -11.04 32.25
N GLU A 395 -11.19 -10.68 33.48
CA GLU A 395 -10.75 -9.46 34.18
C GLU A 395 -9.23 -9.39 34.45
N GLU A 396 -8.59 -10.56 34.57
CA GLU A 396 -7.14 -10.68 34.73
C GLU A 396 -6.37 -10.10 33.54
N PHE A 397 -6.97 -10.10 32.34
CA PHE A 397 -6.30 -9.66 31.11
C PHE A 397 -6.86 -8.35 30.58
N CYS A 398 -8.17 -8.11 30.67
CA CYS A 398 -8.76 -6.86 30.18
C CYS A 398 -9.97 -6.40 30.99
N ASP A 399 -10.26 -5.11 30.91
CA ASP A 399 -11.36 -4.42 31.60
C ASP A 399 -12.62 -4.32 30.74
N GLY A 400 -12.45 -4.35 29.41
CA GLY A 400 -13.51 -4.54 28.44
C GLY A 400 -13.04 -5.46 27.31
N PHE A 401 -13.97 -6.12 26.63
CA PHE A 401 -13.68 -6.98 25.49
C PHE A 401 -14.73 -6.83 24.39
N ALA A 402 -14.25 -6.57 23.17
CA ALA A 402 -15.06 -6.56 21.97
C ALA A 402 -14.37 -7.37 20.87
N ALA A 403 -15.17 -7.99 20.02
CA ALA A 403 -14.70 -8.68 18.82
C ALA A 403 -15.23 -7.97 17.57
N ARG A 404 -14.42 -7.92 16.52
CA ARG A 404 -14.76 -7.29 15.24
C ARG A 404 -14.34 -8.18 14.07
N ALA A 405 -15.11 -8.16 12.99
CA ALA A 405 -14.75 -8.85 11.77
C ALA A 405 -13.45 -8.26 11.17
N ASN A 406 -12.62 -9.10 10.56
CA ASN A 406 -11.33 -8.68 10.01
C ASN A 406 -11.49 -7.80 8.76
N ASP A 407 -11.47 -6.48 8.96
CA ASP A 407 -11.53 -5.49 7.90
C ASP A 407 -10.73 -4.23 8.26
N GLY A 408 -9.73 -3.86 7.46
CA GLY A 408 -8.96 -2.63 7.72
C GLY A 408 -7.83 -2.70 8.75
N HIS A 409 -7.50 -3.91 9.24
CA HIS A 409 -6.42 -4.17 10.20
C HIS A 409 -6.52 -3.34 11.50
N ASP A 410 -5.44 -3.28 12.28
CA ASP A 410 -5.40 -2.68 13.63
C ASP A 410 -5.87 -1.22 13.67
N PHE A 411 -5.46 -0.40 12.68
CA PHE A 411 -5.89 1.01 12.60
C PHE A 411 -7.41 1.15 12.50
N ALA A 412 -8.08 0.28 11.75
CA ALA A 412 -9.53 0.32 11.66
C ALA A 412 -10.21 -0.12 12.97
N LEU A 413 -9.66 -1.11 13.69
CA LEU A 413 -10.18 -1.52 15.00
C LEU A 413 -10.04 -0.41 16.04
N TRP A 414 -8.85 0.21 16.14
CA TRP A 414 -8.62 1.32 17.05
C TRP A 414 -9.53 2.51 16.74
N ALA A 415 -9.67 2.88 15.46
CA ALA A 415 -10.57 3.95 15.06
C ALA A 415 -12.04 3.62 15.32
N ALA A 416 -12.46 2.37 15.12
CA ALA A 416 -13.82 1.92 15.43
C ALA A 416 -14.09 1.99 16.94
N ALA A 417 -13.16 1.55 17.78
CA ALA A 417 -13.26 1.65 19.23
C ALA A 417 -13.40 3.11 19.68
N LEU A 418 -12.54 4.01 19.20
CA LEU A 418 -12.59 5.43 19.53
C LEU A 418 -13.90 6.12 19.11
N ARG A 419 -14.50 5.71 18.00
CA ARG A 419 -15.78 6.26 17.53
C ARG A 419 -16.99 5.70 18.27
N LYS A 420 -16.93 4.42 18.67
CA LYS A 420 -17.98 3.77 19.45
C LYS A 420 -17.94 4.18 20.91
N ASN A 421 -16.77 4.53 21.44
CA ASN A 421 -16.53 4.85 22.85
C ASN A 421 -15.76 6.19 22.94
N PRO A 422 -16.39 7.34 22.60
CA PRO A 422 -15.73 8.65 22.60
C PRO A 422 -15.16 9.05 23.97
N GLU A 423 -15.65 8.49 25.07
CA GLU A 423 -15.15 8.67 26.43
C GLU A 423 -13.69 8.25 26.61
N ILE A 424 -13.15 7.37 25.74
CA ILE A 424 -11.72 7.00 25.74
C ILE A 424 -10.83 8.24 25.58
N TRP A 425 -11.29 9.27 24.88
CA TRP A 425 -10.57 10.53 24.72
C TRP A 425 -10.40 11.33 26.02
N SER A 426 -11.07 10.94 27.12
CA SER A 426 -10.92 11.52 28.46
C SER A 426 -9.91 10.78 29.35
N ALA A 427 -9.26 9.73 28.84
CA ALA A 427 -8.21 9.01 29.54
C ALA A 427 -7.00 9.90 29.89
N LYS A 428 -6.23 9.50 30.91
CA LYS A 428 -4.98 10.16 31.32
C LYS A 428 -3.88 9.99 30.26
N THR A 429 -3.76 8.79 29.73
CA THR A 429 -2.93 8.48 28.56
C THR A 429 -3.65 7.44 27.72
N LEU A 430 -3.27 7.34 26.45
CA LEU A 430 -3.81 6.33 25.55
C LEU A 430 -2.69 5.56 24.88
N LEU A 431 -2.72 4.25 24.99
CA LEU A 431 -1.80 3.32 24.34
C LEU A 431 -2.54 2.54 23.26
N PHE A 432 -1.99 2.53 22.05
CA PHE A 432 -2.35 1.59 21.00
C PHE A 432 -1.28 0.50 20.99
N ALA A 433 -1.68 -0.76 21.19
CA ALA A 433 -0.78 -1.90 21.19
C ALA A 433 -1.41 -3.09 20.44
N ASN A 434 -0.56 -3.98 19.90
CA ASN A 434 -1.04 -5.18 19.23
C ASN A 434 -0.24 -6.44 19.60
N ASP A 435 -0.78 -7.60 19.24
CA ASP A 435 -0.22 -8.93 19.49
C ASP A 435 0.94 -9.34 18.55
N SER A 436 1.46 -8.41 17.74
CA SER A 436 2.60 -8.71 16.86
C SER A 436 3.93 -8.86 17.62
N MET A 437 3.93 -8.55 18.92
CA MET A 437 5.07 -8.60 19.83
C MET A 437 4.86 -9.64 20.93
N ILE A 438 5.91 -10.40 21.25
CA ILE A 438 5.99 -11.29 22.41
C ILE A 438 6.73 -10.52 23.52
N PRO A 439 6.13 -10.32 24.71
CA PRO A 439 6.76 -9.59 25.80
C PRO A 439 7.83 -10.42 26.51
N LYS A 440 8.82 -9.71 27.07
CA LYS A 440 9.77 -10.23 28.06
C LYS A 440 9.13 -10.11 29.46
N GLU A 441 8.53 -11.19 29.94
CA GLU A 441 8.06 -11.34 31.33
C GLU A 441 9.26 -11.41 32.31
N PRO A 442 9.14 -11.02 33.61
CA PRO A 442 7.90 -10.80 34.36
C PRO A 442 7.47 -9.33 34.54
N SER A 443 8.10 -8.33 33.88
CA SER A 443 7.65 -6.95 34.06
C SER A 443 8.08 -5.98 32.96
N LEU A 444 7.12 -5.18 32.48
CA LEU A 444 7.37 -4.03 31.60
C LEU A 444 7.72 -2.74 32.38
N LYS A 445 7.91 -2.81 33.72
CA LYS A 445 8.21 -1.63 34.55
C LYS A 445 9.38 -0.77 34.04
N PRO A 446 10.53 -1.32 33.61
CA PRO A 446 11.62 -0.50 33.06
C PRO A 446 11.19 0.29 31.82
N LEU A 447 10.36 -0.29 30.96
CA LEU A 447 9.83 0.37 29.77
C LEU A 447 8.94 1.56 30.15
N PHE A 448 8.03 1.38 31.10
CA PHE A 448 7.13 2.46 31.53
C PHE A 448 7.83 3.56 32.33
N ASN A 449 8.91 3.24 33.03
CA ASN A 449 9.81 4.24 33.61
C ASN A 449 10.44 5.11 32.50
N GLN A 450 10.97 4.50 31.44
CA GLN A 450 11.51 5.24 30.28
C GLN A 450 10.43 6.05 29.56
N LEU A 451 9.24 5.48 29.37
CA LEU A 451 8.10 6.16 28.75
C LEU A 451 7.71 7.42 29.54
N SER A 452 7.64 7.31 30.87
CA SER A 452 7.29 8.42 31.76
C SER A 452 8.35 9.51 31.79
N ALA A 453 9.63 9.15 31.62
CA ALA A 453 10.74 10.09 31.52
C ALA A 453 10.94 10.67 30.11
N SER A 454 10.23 10.15 29.10
CA SER A 454 10.43 10.57 27.72
C SER A 454 9.94 12.01 27.47
N PRO A 455 10.64 12.79 26.64
CA PRO A 455 10.25 14.18 26.33
C PRO A 455 9.17 14.28 25.25
N TYR A 456 8.62 13.14 24.81
CA TYR A 456 7.75 13.04 23.65
C TYR A 456 6.26 13.11 24.05
N ASP A 457 5.49 13.80 23.22
CA ASP A 457 4.03 13.83 23.30
C ASP A 457 3.40 12.56 22.71
N VAL A 458 4.05 12.02 21.68
CA VAL A 458 3.69 10.78 21.01
C VAL A 458 4.92 9.87 20.96
N THR A 459 4.84 8.73 21.63
CA THR A 459 5.97 7.83 21.80
C THR A 459 5.74 6.50 21.12
N GLY A 460 6.65 6.12 20.23
CA GLY A 460 6.74 4.75 19.73
C GLY A 460 7.85 3.98 20.46
N LEU A 461 7.89 2.65 20.36
CA LEU A 461 9.05 1.93 20.88
C LEU A 461 10.24 2.01 19.93
N THR A 462 10.02 1.83 18.64
CA THR A 462 11.03 1.96 17.59
C THR A 462 10.49 2.84 16.46
N ASP A 463 11.41 3.42 15.70
CA ASP A 463 11.13 4.06 14.42
C ASP A 463 11.53 3.15 13.24
N SER A 464 11.13 3.54 12.03
CA SER A 464 11.47 2.88 10.77
C SER A 464 11.78 3.93 9.73
N THR A 465 12.79 3.69 8.90
CA THR A 465 13.15 4.58 7.78
C THR A 465 12.55 4.14 6.44
N ILE A 466 11.78 3.04 6.40
CA ILE A 466 11.12 2.56 5.18
C ILE A 466 10.15 3.64 4.67
N GLY A 467 10.40 4.14 3.46
CA GLY A 467 9.67 5.27 2.88
C GLY A 467 10.12 6.62 3.44
N ARG A 468 9.71 6.96 4.66
CA ARG A 468 10.21 8.10 5.45
C ARG A 468 10.30 7.71 6.91
N ARG A 469 11.13 8.40 7.70
CA ARG A 469 11.23 8.16 9.14
C ARG A 469 9.85 8.29 9.83
N HIS A 470 9.40 7.24 10.50
CA HIS A 470 8.11 7.18 11.20
C HIS A 470 8.14 6.23 12.39
N LEU A 471 7.21 6.37 13.34
CA LEU A 471 7.04 5.46 14.48
C LEU A 471 6.30 4.19 14.06
N GLN A 472 6.71 3.04 14.56
CA GLN A 472 6.04 1.77 14.26
C GLN A 472 4.77 1.59 15.09
N SER A 473 3.68 1.11 14.48
CA SER A 473 2.34 1.15 15.08
C SER A 473 2.05 0.06 16.12
N TYR A 474 2.95 -0.89 16.36
CA TYR A 474 2.71 -1.97 17.33
C TYR A 474 2.71 -1.50 18.80
N PHE A 475 3.18 -0.27 19.04
CA PHE A 475 3.11 0.43 20.30
C PHE A 475 3.18 1.93 20.05
N ILE A 476 2.06 2.65 20.25
CA ILE A 476 1.98 4.11 20.14
C ILE A 476 1.30 4.66 21.38
N HIS A 477 2.05 5.43 22.18
CA HIS A 477 1.54 6.08 23.38
C HIS A 477 1.29 7.56 23.14
N LEU A 478 0.13 8.04 23.57
CA LEU A 478 -0.27 9.44 23.57
C LEU A 478 -0.36 9.94 25.01
N ASN A 479 0.39 11.01 25.32
CA ASN A 479 0.22 11.71 26.59
C ASN A 479 -0.97 12.69 26.56
N GLN A 480 -1.21 13.41 27.66
CA GLN A 480 -2.27 14.41 27.77
C GLN A 480 -2.22 15.50 26.69
N LYS A 481 -1.03 15.96 26.31
CA LYS A 481 -0.87 17.01 25.28
C LYS A 481 -1.29 16.48 23.91
N ALA A 482 -0.90 15.25 23.57
CA ALA A 482 -1.35 14.61 22.34
C ALA A 482 -2.87 14.34 22.33
N LEU A 483 -3.45 13.87 23.43
CA LEU A 483 -4.90 13.61 23.55
C LEU A 483 -5.79 14.87 23.41
N LYS A 484 -5.27 16.03 23.81
CA LYS A 484 -5.93 17.33 23.64
C LYS A 484 -5.74 17.92 22.24
N SER A 485 -4.88 17.35 21.40
CA SER A 485 -4.64 17.83 20.05
C SER A 485 -5.82 17.50 19.13
N GLN A 486 -6.42 18.54 18.54
CA GLN A 486 -7.47 18.36 17.53
C GLN A 486 -6.96 17.62 16.29
N THR A 487 -5.67 17.77 15.95
CA THR A 487 -5.07 17.05 14.81
C THR A 487 -4.99 15.55 15.05
N VAL A 488 -4.71 15.12 16.29
CA VAL A 488 -4.74 13.70 16.66
C VAL A 488 -6.15 13.15 16.50
N ARG A 489 -7.17 13.84 17.02
CA ARG A 489 -8.58 13.42 16.90
C ARG A 489 -9.01 13.33 15.43
N LYS A 490 -8.76 14.39 14.65
CA LYS A 490 -9.04 14.44 13.20
C LYS A 490 -8.33 13.31 12.44
N PHE A 491 -7.11 12.96 12.81
CA PHE A 491 -6.40 11.84 12.20
C PHE A 491 -7.17 10.53 12.40
N TRP A 492 -7.53 10.20 13.65
CA TRP A 492 -8.28 8.99 13.96
C TRP A 492 -9.71 9.01 13.39
N ASP A 493 -10.36 10.17 13.33
CA ASP A 493 -11.68 10.35 12.68
C ASP A 493 -11.61 10.16 11.16
N SER A 494 -10.45 10.43 10.54
CA SER A 494 -10.24 10.23 9.10
C SER A 494 -9.90 8.79 8.71
N VAL A 495 -9.69 7.89 9.67
CA VAL A 495 -9.34 6.49 9.39
C VAL A 495 -10.54 5.76 8.75
N LEU A 496 -10.28 5.13 7.62
CA LEU A 496 -11.16 4.26 6.88
C LEU A 496 -10.63 2.81 6.88
N ALA A 497 -11.52 1.84 6.74
CA ALA A 497 -11.17 0.43 6.64
C ALA A 497 -10.72 0.10 5.21
N TRP A 498 -9.41 -0.07 5.01
CA TRP A 498 -8.83 -0.45 3.73
C TRP A 498 -8.43 -1.92 3.73
N GLN A 499 -8.76 -2.64 2.65
CA GLN A 499 -8.31 -4.02 2.44
C GLN A 499 -6.83 -4.10 2.00
N ASP A 500 -6.25 -2.98 1.50
CA ASP A 500 -4.86 -2.92 1.06
C ASP A 500 -3.92 -2.53 2.22
N LYS A 501 -3.15 -3.50 2.71
CA LYS A 501 -2.14 -3.29 3.77
C LYS A 501 -1.09 -2.24 3.40
N SER A 502 -0.69 -2.13 2.14
CA SER A 502 0.30 -1.14 1.70
C SER A 502 -0.24 0.27 1.81
N ARG A 503 -1.53 0.47 1.53
CA ARG A 503 -2.22 1.76 1.74
C ARG A 503 -2.33 2.10 3.20
N ILE A 504 -2.65 1.15 4.07
CA ILE A 504 -2.67 1.36 5.53
C ILE A 504 -1.31 1.84 6.03
N ILE A 505 -0.24 1.15 5.62
CA ILE A 505 1.11 1.55 6.00
C ILE A 505 1.41 2.96 5.48
N ALA A 506 1.13 3.25 4.20
CA ALA A 506 1.44 4.56 3.61
C ALA A 506 0.61 5.72 4.21
N LEU A 507 -0.72 5.54 4.34
CA LEU A 507 -1.67 6.58 4.76
C LEU A 507 -1.73 6.76 6.27
N TYR A 508 -1.49 5.70 7.04
CA TYR A 508 -1.61 5.74 8.50
C TYR A 508 -0.24 5.64 9.15
N GLU A 509 0.44 4.50 9.10
CA GLU A 509 1.69 4.29 9.83
C GLU A 509 2.77 5.33 9.45
N ILE A 510 3.03 5.47 8.14
CA ILE A 510 4.04 6.39 7.61
C ILE A 510 3.59 7.86 7.74
N ALA A 511 2.31 8.17 7.56
CA ALA A 511 1.83 9.56 7.56
C ALA A 511 1.46 10.15 8.92
N MET A 512 1.13 9.31 9.89
CA MET A 512 0.77 9.73 11.23
C MET A 512 1.89 10.56 11.86
N THR A 513 3.10 10.01 11.95
CA THR A 513 4.23 10.71 12.60
C THR A 513 4.48 12.09 11.98
N GLY A 514 4.52 12.18 10.65
CA GLY A 514 4.71 13.46 9.96
C GLY A 514 3.59 14.48 10.22
N LYS A 515 2.33 14.02 10.19
CA LYS A 515 1.15 14.88 10.48
C LYS A 515 1.18 15.41 11.91
N LEU A 516 1.53 14.56 12.88
CA LEU A 516 1.56 14.93 14.29
C LEU A 516 2.73 15.88 14.61
N ILE A 517 3.90 15.67 14.01
CA ILE A 517 5.03 16.62 14.09
C ILE A 517 4.64 17.98 13.52
N HIS A 518 3.99 18.01 12.35
CA HIS A 518 3.54 19.26 11.73
C HIS A 518 2.50 20.01 12.58
N ALA A 519 1.77 19.28 13.44
CA ALA A 519 0.85 19.87 14.43
C ALA A 519 1.55 20.39 15.70
N GLY A 520 2.88 20.41 15.75
CA GLY A 520 3.66 20.90 16.90
C GLY A 520 3.82 19.91 18.05
N LEU A 521 3.51 18.63 17.84
CA LEU A 521 3.75 17.58 18.84
C LEU A 521 5.18 17.05 18.73
N LYS A 522 5.82 16.79 19.87
CA LYS A 522 7.10 16.09 19.90
C LYS A 522 6.86 14.59 19.73
N CYS A 523 7.31 14.01 18.63
CA CYS A 523 7.16 12.58 18.36
C CYS A 523 8.53 11.89 18.34
N GLY A 524 8.67 10.73 18.98
CA GLY A 524 9.93 10.00 18.94
C GLY A 524 9.88 8.57 19.49
N PRO A 525 10.86 7.73 19.13
CA PRO A 525 10.99 6.37 19.65
C PRO A 525 11.72 6.34 21.01
N LEU A 526 11.44 5.35 21.85
CA LEU A 526 12.27 5.08 23.04
C LEU A 526 13.59 4.39 22.67
N TYR A 527 13.56 3.50 21.67
CA TYR A 527 14.71 2.80 21.14
C TYR A 527 14.99 3.34 19.74
N GLU A 528 15.71 4.46 19.70
CA GLU A 528 16.05 5.12 18.45
C GLU A 528 16.96 4.25 17.58
N THR A 529 16.69 4.29 16.27
CA THR A 529 17.53 3.70 15.23
C THR A 529 18.82 4.51 15.07
N ASP A 530 19.98 3.88 15.23
CA ASP A 530 21.29 4.52 15.05
C ASP A 530 21.58 4.68 13.54
N GLY A 531 21.46 5.91 13.04
CA GLY A 531 21.70 6.24 11.63
C GLY A 531 23.16 6.11 11.18
N SER A 532 24.12 5.88 12.09
CA SER A 532 25.55 5.80 11.78
C SER A 532 26.04 4.38 11.46
N ARG A 533 25.25 3.34 11.73
CA ARG A 533 25.61 1.94 11.49
C ARG A 533 24.96 1.48 10.17
N GLY A 534 25.76 1.05 9.20
CA GLY A 534 25.40 0.96 7.77
C GLY A 534 24.42 -0.14 7.32
N ASN A 535 23.48 -0.60 8.15
CA ASN A 535 22.48 -1.63 7.77
C ASN A 535 21.04 -1.33 8.25
N TRP A 536 20.77 -0.12 8.75
CA TRP A 536 19.51 0.21 9.45
C TRP A 536 18.49 0.96 8.59
N HIS A 537 18.55 0.80 7.26
CA HIS A 537 17.58 1.40 6.33
C HIS A 537 16.21 0.69 6.31
N ASP A 538 15.98 -0.26 7.21
CA ASP A 538 14.83 -1.16 7.25
C ASP A 538 14.12 -1.15 8.63
N ASN A 539 13.20 -2.09 8.86
CA ASN A 539 12.45 -2.27 10.10
C ASN A 539 13.35 -2.82 11.24
N PRO A 540 13.76 -2.03 12.25
CA PRO A 540 14.80 -2.42 13.20
C PRO A 540 14.38 -3.59 14.09
N SER A 541 13.09 -3.70 14.40
CA SER A 541 12.52 -4.82 15.17
C SER A 541 12.50 -6.15 14.40
N ILE A 542 12.89 -6.14 13.12
CA ILE A 542 13.10 -7.35 12.31
C ILE A 542 14.59 -7.58 12.02
N HIS A 543 15.30 -6.56 11.56
CA HIS A 543 16.68 -6.74 11.09
C HIS A 543 17.73 -6.67 12.19
N CYS A 544 17.39 -6.08 13.34
CA CYS A 544 18.32 -5.81 14.43
C CYS A 544 17.71 -6.12 15.80
N TRP A 545 16.84 -7.13 15.83
CA TRP A 545 16.08 -7.51 17.01
C TRP A 545 17.01 -7.99 18.15
N ARG A 546 18.14 -8.64 17.83
CA ARG A 546 19.12 -9.09 18.84
C ARG A 546 19.79 -7.91 19.53
N GLU A 547 20.22 -6.90 18.77
CA GLU A 547 20.82 -5.69 19.30
C GLU A 547 19.83 -4.87 20.12
N LEU A 548 18.57 -4.80 19.69
CA LEU A 548 17.50 -4.15 20.46
C LEU A 548 17.31 -4.83 21.82
N ILE A 549 17.20 -6.15 21.86
CA ILE A 549 17.04 -6.91 23.13
C ILE A 549 18.22 -6.65 24.06
N LYS A 550 19.46 -6.67 23.55
CA LYS A 550 20.67 -6.34 24.33
C LYS A 550 20.68 -4.90 24.86
N ARG A 551 20.01 -3.96 24.19
CA ARG A 551 19.78 -2.58 24.66
C ARG A 551 18.64 -2.47 25.67
N GLY A 552 18.05 -3.59 26.09
CA GLY A 552 16.94 -3.64 27.04
C GLY A 552 15.56 -3.50 26.39
N PHE A 553 15.42 -3.74 25.08
CA PHE A 553 14.11 -3.79 24.42
C PHE A 553 13.31 -5.02 24.91
N PRO A 554 12.11 -4.85 25.49
CA PRO A 554 11.43 -5.92 26.22
C PRO A 554 10.50 -6.75 25.33
N PHE A 555 10.74 -6.80 24.02
CA PHE A 555 9.87 -7.52 23.09
C PHE A 555 10.66 -8.23 21.98
N VAL A 556 10.05 -9.25 21.39
CA VAL A 556 10.47 -9.84 20.11
C VAL A 556 9.26 -9.95 19.19
N LYS A 557 9.43 -9.65 17.90
CA LYS A 557 8.33 -9.79 16.93
C LYS A 557 7.99 -11.26 16.68
N THR A 558 6.71 -11.59 16.62
CA THR A 558 6.23 -12.93 16.24
C THR A 558 6.74 -13.35 14.84
N GLN A 559 6.99 -12.38 13.96
CA GLN A 559 7.60 -12.61 12.65
C GLN A 559 8.99 -13.25 12.74
N ILE A 560 9.81 -12.91 13.74
CA ILE A 560 11.14 -13.51 13.94
C ILE A 560 11.01 -15.01 14.17
N ILE A 561 10.01 -15.42 14.95
CA ILE A 561 9.73 -16.83 15.24
C ILE A 561 9.28 -17.57 13.97
N LYS A 562 8.44 -16.92 13.16
CA LYS A 562 7.96 -17.46 11.87
C LYS A 562 9.11 -17.63 10.87
N ASP A 563 9.99 -16.64 10.76
CA ASP A 563 11.14 -16.68 9.84
C ASP A 563 12.16 -17.74 10.28
N ALA A 564 12.47 -17.80 11.58
CA ALA A 564 13.36 -18.82 12.15
C ALA A 564 12.82 -20.25 12.00
N THR A 565 11.48 -20.39 12.04
CA THR A 565 10.82 -21.65 11.74
C THR A 565 11.01 -22.03 10.26
N ALA A 566 10.86 -21.07 9.35
CA ALA A 566 10.91 -21.31 7.91
C ALA A 566 12.34 -21.61 7.41
N ASP A 567 13.37 -21.05 8.05
CA ASP A 567 14.77 -21.27 7.69
C ASP A 567 15.47 -22.38 8.50
N GLY A 568 14.82 -22.89 9.55
CA GLY A 568 15.31 -23.98 10.40
C GLY A 568 16.22 -23.53 11.56
N SER A 569 16.36 -22.22 11.80
CA SER A 569 17.15 -21.65 12.90
C SER A 569 16.38 -21.51 14.23
N ILE A 570 15.15 -22.01 14.31
CA ILE A 570 14.29 -21.86 15.50
C ILE A 570 14.97 -22.26 16.83
N PRO A 571 15.79 -23.33 16.95
CA PRO A 571 16.42 -23.68 18.22
C PRO A 571 17.37 -22.58 18.70
N GLU A 572 18.20 -22.02 17.80
CA GLU A 572 19.17 -20.96 18.12
C GLU A 572 18.46 -19.65 18.54
N VAL A 573 17.32 -19.35 17.91
CA VAL A 573 16.52 -18.16 18.24
C VAL A 573 15.84 -18.32 19.59
N VAL A 574 15.24 -19.48 19.86
CA VAL A 574 14.61 -19.78 21.16
C VAL A 574 15.64 -19.77 22.27
N GLU A 575 16.80 -20.42 22.08
CA GLU A 575 17.89 -20.42 23.05
C GLU A 575 18.35 -19.00 23.38
N PHE A 576 18.58 -18.17 22.36
CA PHE A 576 18.92 -16.77 22.57
C PHE A 576 17.85 -16.02 23.37
N LEU A 577 16.57 -16.18 23.02
CA LEU A 577 15.47 -15.49 23.70
C LEU A 577 15.35 -15.93 25.17
N VAL A 578 15.46 -17.22 25.45
CA VAL A 578 15.42 -17.75 26.82
C VAL A 578 16.61 -17.23 27.64
N ASN A 579 17.82 -17.21 27.05
CA ASN A 579 19.01 -16.65 27.69
C ASN A 579 18.86 -15.15 27.99
N GLU A 580 18.13 -14.43 27.13
CA GLU A 580 17.79 -13.02 27.34
C GLU A 580 16.54 -12.83 28.22
N GLY A 581 15.99 -13.88 28.83
CA GLY A 581 14.93 -13.82 29.82
C GLY A 581 13.49 -13.85 29.27
N PHE A 582 13.28 -14.27 28.02
CA PHE A 582 11.93 -14.55 27.51
C PHE A 582 11.44 -15.91 28.00
N GLN A 583 10.14 -16.00 28.29
CA GLN A 583 9.51 -17.25 28.71
C GLN A 583 9.24 -18.17 27.52
N GLN A 584 9.70 -19.41 27.61
CA GLN A 584 9.66 -20.38 26.50
C GLN A 584 8.22 -20.74 26.10
N ASP A 585 7.28 -20.80 27.03
CA ASP A 585 5.87 -21.12 26.81
C ASP A 585 5.10 -20.03 26.05
N LEU A 586 5.59 -18.78 26.10
CA LEU A 586 5.05 -17.66 25.33
C LEU A 586 5.57 -17.62 23.88
N ILE A 587 6.68 -18.31 23.61
CA ILE A 587 7.21 -18.41 22.24
C ILE A 587 6.35 -19.43 21.50
N PRO A 588 5.66 -19.05 20.41
CA PRO A 588 4.83 -19.98 19.65
C PRO A 588 5.67 -21.18 19.18
N SER A 589 5.47 -22.33 19.83
CA SER A 589 6.16 -23.56 19.47
C SER A 589 5.54 -24.13 18.20
N VAL A 590 6.37 -24.58 17.27
CA VAL A 590 5.94 -25.32 16.08
C VAL A 590 5.61 -26.76 16.52
N LYS A 591 4.61 -26.93 17.39
CA LYS A 591 4.03 -28.24 17.66
C LYS A 591 2.87 -28.44 16.68
N ASN A 592 3.15 -29.23 15.65
CA ASN A 592 2.21 -30.00 14.83
C ASN A 592 0.87 -29.32 14.49
N SER A 593 0.85 -28.53 13.42
CA SER A 593 -0.35 -28.54 12.57
C SER A 593 -0.44 -29.93 11.95
N PRO A 594 -1.50 -30.72 12.20
CA PRO A 594 -1.76 -31.90 11.38
C PRO A 594 -1.99 -31.43 9.93
N ARG A 595 -1.58 -32.29 9.01
CA ARG A 595 -1.56 -32.08 7.56
C ARG A 595 -2.85 -31.54 6.96
#